data_AF-A0AA97CZR9-F1
#
_entry.id   AF-A0AA97CZR9-F1
#
_cell.length_a   1.000
_cell.length_b   1.000
_cell.length_c   1.000
_cell.angle_alpha   90.00
_cell.angle_beta   90.00
_cell.angle_gamma   90.00
#
_symmetry.space_group_name_H-M   'P 1'
#
loop_
_entity.id
_entity.type
_entity.pdbx_description
1 polymer ?
#
loop_
_entity_poly.entity_id
_entity_poly.type
_entity_poly.pdbx_seq_one_letter_code
_entity_poly.pdbx_strand_id
1 'polypeptide(L)'
;MLKLLNQNVEPELKAYCQKWLCYLSQDSFEQALSLVTVPNNYGARWGEKEIREAVFDYYGNESEFKIENTDIAFCTPEFLQCNDGSYLFGFYFPVNGEITDLTVEFEFSRVKNNQFSATINDIHVL
;
A
#
# COMPACT_ATOMS: atom_id res chain seq x y z
N MET A 1 3.86 3.14 13.12
CA MET A 1 5.26 2.72 12.90
C MET A 1 5.32 1.21 12.93
N LEU A 2 6.08 0.61 12.01
CA LEU A 2 6.32 -0.84 11.93
C LEU A 2 7.63 -1.17 12.65
N LYS A 3 7.66 -2.23 13.44
CA LYS A 3 8.88 -2.75 14.06
C LYS A 3 9.14 -4.15 13.49
N LEU A 4 10.22 -4.30 12.73
CA LEU A 4 10.59 -5.58 12.15
C LEU A 4 11.24 -6.48 13.22
N LEU A 5 10.78 -7.72 13.31
CA LEU A 5 11.19 -8.66 14.36
C LEU A 5 12.21 -9.69 13.87
N ASN A 6 12.17 -10.04 12.59
CA ASN A 6 13.02 -11.07 11.99
C ASN A 6 14.09 -10.47 11.07
N GLN A 7 15.03 -11.32 10.66
CA GLN A 7 16.05 -10.97 9.66
C GLN A 7 15.47 -10.90 8.24
N ASN A 8 14.36 -11.60 7.98
CA ASN A 8 13.75 -11.64 6.65
C ASN A 8 12.66 -10.58 6.54
N VAL A 9 13.00 -9.45 5.92
CA VAL A 9 12.19 -8.22 5.89
C VAL A 9 10.98 -8.35 4.97
N GLU A 10 11.17 -8.93 3.78
CA GLU A 10 10.15 -8.98 2.73
C GLU A 10 8.84 -9.64 3.20
N PRO A 11 8.83 -10.81 3.88
CA PRO A 11 7.57 -11.40 4.38
C PRO A 11 6.83 -10.50 5.38
N GLU A 12 7.55 -9.74 6.21
CA GLU A 12 6.92 -8.83 7.17
C GLU A 12 6.30 -7.61 6.49
N LEU A 13 6.96 -7.07 5.46
CA LEU A 13 6.39 -5.98 4.66
C LEU A 13 5.21 -6.46 3.83
N LYS A 14 5.29 -7.65 3.22
CA LYS A 14 4.17 -8.30 2.54
C LYS A 14 2.96 -8.44 3.47
N ALA A 15 3.17 -8.92 4.70
CA ALA A 15 2.10 -9.03 5.70
C ALA A 15 1.52 -7.66 6.11
N TYR A 16 2.36 -6.61 6.12
CA TYR A 16 1.92 -5.24 6.40
C TYR A 16 0.99 -4.71 5.28
N CYS A 17 1.40 -4.85 4.02
CA CYS A 17 0.61 -4.46 2.85
C CYS A 17 -0.68 -5.30 2.75
N GLN A 18 -0.61 -6.61 3.01
CA GLN A 18 -1.77 -7.49 3.11
C GLN A 18 -2.79 -6.97 4.13
N LYS A 19 -2.32 -6.54 5.31
CA LYS A 19 -3.19 -5.99 6.36
C LYS A 19 -3.87 -4.70 5.90
N TRP A 20 -3.18 -3.84 5.18
CA TRP A 20 -3.76 -2.64 4.58
C TRP A 20 -4.87 -2.98 3.59
N LEU A 21 -4.64 -3.93 2.67
CA LEU A 21 -5.68 -4.41 1.74
C LEU A 21 -6.89 -5.02 2.47
N CYS A 22 -6.66 -5.80 3.54
CA CYS A 22 -7.76 -6.36 4.34
C CYS A 22 -8.64 -5.27 4.96
N TYR A 23 -8.05 -4.18 5.47
CA TYR A 23 -8.83 -3.07 5.99
C TYR A 23 -9.67 -2.39 4.90
N LEU A 24 -9.09 -2.19 3.72
CA LEU A 24 -9.83 -1.60 2.60
C LEU A 24 -11.00 -2.47 2.13
N SER A 25 -10.82 -3.80 2.08
CA SER A 25 -11.93 -4.72 1.75
C SER A 25 -13.07 -4.76 2.77
N GLN A 26 -12.86 -4.17 3.95
CA GLN A 26 -13.83 -4.09 5.04
C GLN A 26 -14.38 -2.65 5.18
N ASP A 27 -14.19 -1.80 4.17
CA ASP A 27 -14.49 -0.35 4.20
C ASP A 27 -13.90 0.37 5.44
N SER A 28 -12.82 -0.18 5.99
CA SER A 28 -12.17 0.27 7.23
C SER A 28 -11.02 1.23 6.90
N PHE A 29 -11.33 2.31 6.19
CA PHE A 29 -10.34 3.28 5.69
C PHE A 29 -9.56 3.98 6.81
N GLU A 30 -10.18 4.25 7.96
CA GLU A 30 -9.46 4.83 9.11
C GLU A 30 -8.34 3.90 9.60
N GLN A 31 -8.62 2.60 9.67
CA GLN A 31 -7.65 1.59 10.06
C GLN A 31 -6.55 1.44 8.99
N ALA A 32 -6.91 1.48 7.70
CA ALA A 32 -5.93 1.48 6.61
C ALA A 32 -5.01 2.72 6.66
N LEU A 33 -5.57 3.92 6.86
CA LEU A 33 -4.83 5.18 7.01
C LEU A 33 -3.89 5.15 8.23
N SER A 34 -4.25 4.43 9.30
CA SER A 34 -3.37 4.27 10.47
C SER A 34 -2.06 3.53 10.14
N LEU A 35 -2.03 2.74 9.06
CA LEU A 35 -0.84 2.06 8.55
C LEU A 35 0.03 2.98 7.66
N VAL A 36 -0.54 4.03 7.07
CA VAL A 36 0.22 5.08 6.38
C VAL A 36 0.70 6.09 7.42
N THR A 37 1.89 5.85 7.98
CA THR A 37 2.36 6.51 9.20
C THR A 37 2.87 7.93 8.99
N VAL A 38 3.29 8.27 7.76
CA VAL A 38 3.81 9.58 7.38
C VAL A 38 3.32 9.94 5.97
N PRO A 39 3.19 11.23 5.64
CA PRO A 39 2.97 11.65 4.25
C PRO A 39 4.13 11.23 3.34
N ASN A 40 3.86 11.12 2.04
CA ASN A 40 4.90 10.90 1.02
C ASN A 40 5.72 12.18 0.77
N ASN A 41 6.68 12.10 -0.16
CA ASN A 41 7.57 13.23 -0.49
C ASN A 41 6.83 14.44 -1.11
N TYR A 42 5.59 14.28 -1.55
CA TYR A 42 4.72 15.37 -2.01
C TYR A 42 3.84 15.96 -0.90
N GLY A 43 3.97 15.46 0.33
CA GLY A 43 3.15 15.88 1.47
C GLY A 43 1.75 15.26 1.50
N ALA A 44 1.45 14.33 0.58
CA ALA A 44 0.17 13.64 0.53
C ALA A 44 0.16 12.45 1.50
N ARG A 45 -0.94 12.27 2.23
CA ARG A 45 -1.15 11.10 3.08
C ARG A 45 -2.37 10.35 2.57
N TRP A 46 -2.13 9.22 1.92
CA TRP A 46 -3.14 8.40 1.27
C TRP A 46 -4.19 7.87 2.27
N GLY A 47 -5.31 8.58 2.35
CA GLY A 47 -6.52 8.20 3.07
C GLY A 47 -7.64 7.83 2.12
N GLU A 48 -8.87 7.77 2.65
CA GLU A 48 -10.04 7.35 1.86
C GLU A 48 -10.21 8.18 0.58
N LYS A 49 -10.09 9.51 0.70
CA LYS A 49 -10.30 10.42 -0.41
C LYS A 49 -9.30 10.14 -1.54
N GLU A 50 -8.01 10.12 -1.23
CA GLU A 50 -6.96 9.94 -2.23
C GLU A 50 -7.04 8.56 -2.90
N ILE A 51 -7.36 7.51 -2.13
CA ILE A 51 -7.54 6.15 -2.65
C ILE A 51 -8.74 6.10 -3.61
N ARG A 52 -9.87 6.71 -3.23
CA ARG A 52 -11.07 6.75 -4.09
C ARG A 52 -10.80 7.53 -5.37
N GLU A 53 -10.15 8.69 -5.27
CA GLU A 53 -9.77 9.52 -6.42
C GLU A 53 -8.90 8.73 -7.40
N ALA A 54 -7.86 8.01 -6.92
CA ALA A 54 -7.01 7.19 -7.79
C ALA A 54 -7.78 6.07 -8.51
N VAL A 55 -8.73 5.42 -7.83
CA VAL A 55 -9.57 4.39 -8.45
C VAL A 55 -10.54 5.00 -9.47
N PHE A 56 -11.15 6.15 -9.16
CA PHE A 56 -12.05 6.84 -10.08
C PHE A 56 -11.34 7.36 -11.32
N ASP A 57 -10.14 7.92 -11.15
CA ASP A 57 -9.28 8.36 -12.24
C ASP A 57 -8.90 7.18 -13.15
N TYR A 58 -8.60 6.02 -12.57
CA TYR A 58 -8.31 4.80 -13.31
C TYR A 58 -9.50 4.32 -14.16
N TYR A 59 -10.70 4.24 -13.58
CA TYR A 59 -11.90 3.80 -14.31
C TYR A 59 -12.53 4.91 -15.16
N GLY A 60 -12.06 6.16 -15.05
CA GLY A 60 -12.62 7.32 -15.73
C GLY A 60 -14.04 7.67 -15.31
N ASN A 61 -14.48 7.25 -14.11
CA ASN A 61 -15.81 7.53 -13.58
C ASN A 61 -15.88 7.39 -12.05
N GLU A 62 -16.86 8.04 -11.43
CA GLU A 62 -17.09 8.03 -9.98
C GLU A 62 -18.09 6.92 -9.54
N SER A 63 -18.04 5.74 -10.17
CA SER A 63 -18.93 4.63 -9.78
C SER A 63 -18.44 3.96 -8.49
N GLU A 64 -19.38 3.41 -7.72
CA GLU A 64 -19.03 2.57 -6.57
C GLU A 64 -18.09 1.43 -6.99
N PHE A 65 -17.07 1.20 -6.16
CA PHE A 65 -16.13 0.11 -6.32
C PHE A 65 -15.99 -0.69 -5.03
N LYS A 66 -15.49 -1.91 -5.15
CA LYS A 66 -15.15 -2.79 -4.04
C LYS A 66 -13.71 -3.22 -4.12
N ILE A 67 -13.04 -3.27 -2.98
CA ILE A 67 -11.70 -3.83 -2.86
C ILE A 67 -11.89 -5.27 -2.38
N GLU A 68 -11.60 -6.23 -3.25
CA GLU A 68 -11.88 -7.66 -3.04
C GLU A 68 -10.78 -8.48 -3.71
N ASN A 69 -10.74 -9.81 -3.54
CA ASN A 69 -9.60 -10.64 -3.98
C ASN A 69 -8.24 -10.16 -3.44
N THR A 70 -8.23 -9.76 -2.17
CA THR A 70 -7.13 -9.04 -1.52
C THR A 70 -5.95 -9.89 -1.09
N ASP A 71 -5.86 -11.17 -1.45
CA ASP A 71 -4.65 -11.94 -1.17
C ASP A 71 -3.50 -11.42 -2.05
N ILE A 72 -2.59 -10.71 -1.40
CA ILE A 72 -1.48 -9.99 -2.02
C ILE A 72 -0.53 -10.94 -2.77
N ALA A 73 -0.56 -12.25 -2.47
CA ALA A 73 0.20 -13.23 -3.25
C ALA A 73 -0.27 -13.31 -4.72
N PHE A 74 -1.51 -12.94 -5.01
CA PHE A 74 -2.07 -12.88 -6.37
C PHE A 74 -2.04 -11.48 -6.99
N CYS A 75 -1.53 -10.48 -6.25
CA CYS A 75 -1.48 -9.07 -6.69
C CYS A 75 -0.12 -8.69 -7.31
N THR A 76 0.62 -9.66 -7.85
CA THR A 76 1.95 -9.46 -8.47
C THR A 76 2.89 -8.59 -7.60
N PRO A 77 3.18 -9.00 -6.36
CA PRO A 77 3.95 -8.16 -5.45
C PRO A 77 5.42 -8.07 -5.90
N GLU A 78 5.98 -6.88 -5.84
CA GLU A 78 7.38 -6.58 -6.12
C GLU A 78 8.05 -5.98 -4.90
N PHE A 79 9.27 -6.42 -4.62
CA PHE A 79 10.05 -5.97 -3.47
C PHE A 79 11.43 -5.50 -3.92
N LEU A 80 11.82 -4.33 -3.44
CA LEU A 80 13.13 -3.75 -3.69
C LEU A 80 13.73 -3.18 -2.40
N GLN A 81 14.98 -3.54 -2.13
CA GLN A 81 15.80 -2.87 -1.13
C GLN A 81 16.59 -1.73 -1.77
N CYS A 82 16.47 -0.53 -1.23
CA CYS A 82 17.17 0.65 -1.70
C CYS A 82 18.57 0.78 -1.07
N ASN A 83 19.46 1.54 -1.72
CA ASN A 83 20.83 1.76 -1.26
C ASN A 83 20.93 2.52 0.07
N ASP A 84 19.90 3.30 0.42
CA ASP A 84 19.80 4.03 1.68
C ASP A 84 19.23 3.19 2.83
N GLY A 85 18.89 1.92 2.56
CA GLY A 85 18.32 0.99 3.52
C GLY A 85 16.81 1.14 3.73
N SER A 86 16.11 1.93 2.92
CA SER A 86 14.66 1.87 2.75
C SER A 86 14.25 0.66 1.90
N TYR A 87 12.95 0.37 1.90
CA TYR A 87 12.37 -0.69 1.08
C TYR A 87 11.17 -0.16 0.30
N LEU A 88 11.05 -0.59 -0.95
CA LEU A 88 9.86 -0.40 -1.77
C LEU A 88 9.10 -1.71 -1.88
N PHE A 89 7.78 -1.62 -1.82
CA PHE A 89 6.89 -2.75 -1.99
C PHE A 89 5.72 -2.34 -2.89
N GLY A 90 5.76 -2.79 -4.14
CA GLY A 90 4.73 -2.54 -5.15
C GLY A 90 3.77 -3.73 -5.26
N PHE A 91 2.51 -3.49 -5.59
CA PHE A 91 1.56 -4.55 -5.97
C PHE A 91 0.37 -3.96 -6.73
N TYR A 92 -0.25 -4.77 -7.57
CA TYR A 92 -1.48 -4.42 -8.26
C TYR A 92 -2.66 -4.30 -7.30
N PHE A 93 -3.48 -3.28 -7.50
CA PHE A 93 -4.60 -2.96 -6.62
C PHE A 93 -5.82 -3.78 -7.05
N PRO A 94 -6.34 -4.70 -6.22
CA PRO A 94 -7.46 -5.52 -6.64
C PRO A 94 -8.78 -4.78 -6.39
N VAL A 95 -9.52 -4.52 -7.47
CA VAL A 95 -10.74 -3.72 -7.46
C VAL A 95 -11.82 -4.41 -8.30
N ASN A 96 -13.06 -4.43 -7.81
CA ASN A 96 -14.24 -5.02 -8.45
C ASN A 96 -14.07 -6.48 -8.86
N GLY A 97 -13.31 -7.26 -8.10
CA GLY A 97 -13.04 -8.67 -8.38
C GLY A 97 -11.91 -8.90 -9.37
N GLU A 98 -11.28 -7.85 -9.88
CA GLU A 98 -10.21 -7.93 -10.87
C GLU A 98 -8.88 -7.50 -10.26
N ILE A 99 -7.78 -8.12 -10.74
CA ILE A 99 -6.44 -7.59 -10.51
C ILE A 99 -6.20 -6.55 -11.62
N THR A 100 -6.19 -5.27 -11.24
CA THR A 100 -5.95 -4.16 -12.18
C THR A 100 -4.44 -3.99 -12.43
N ASP A 101 -4.05 -3.13 -13.37
CA ASP A 101 -2.66 -2.66 -13.49
C ASP A 101 -2.37 -1.39 -12.66
N LEU A 102 -3.38 -0.90 -11.92
CA LEU A 102 -3.24 0.18 -10.94
C LEU A 102 -2.33 -0.32 -9.81
N THR A 103 -1.15 0.28 -9.68
CA THR A 103 -0.10 -0.19 -8.77
C THR A 103 -0.06 0.66 -7.52
N VAL A 104 -0.14 0.02 -6.35
CA VAL A 104 0.11 0.66 -5.05
C VAL A 104 1.58 0.53 -4.71
N GLU A 105 2.25 1.65 -4.47
CA GLU A 105 3.67 1.67 -4.12
C GLU A 105 3.89 2.08 -2.67
N PHE A 106 4.17 1.12 -1.80
CA PHE A 106 4.59 1.40 -0.44
C PHE A 106 6.09 1.70 -0.37
N GLU A 107 6.45 2.68 0.45
CA GLU A 107 7.82 2.90 0.90
C GLU A 107 7.93 2.73 2.41
N PHE A 108 8.95 1.97 2.82
CA PHE A 108 9.30 1.73 4.21
C PHE A 108 10.65 2.35 4.51
N SER A 109 10.61 3.52 5.15
CA SER A 109 11.78 4.32 5.46
C SER A 109 12.22 4.10 6.91
N ARG A 110 13.52 3.92 7.13
CA ARG A 110 14.07 3.60 8.46
C ARG A 110 14.03 4.82 9.37
N VAL A 111 13.43 4.67 10.56
CA VAL A 111 13.39 5.72 11.59
C VAL A 111 14.53 5.52 12.59
N LYS A 112 14.60 4.33 13.21
CA LYS A 112 15.64 3.98 14.19
C LYS A 112 15.72 2.47 14.38
N ASN A 113 16.92 1.90 14.44
CA ASN A 113 17.12 0.46 14.60
C ASN A 113 16.29 -0.33 13.56
N ASN A 114 15.37 -1.19 14.02
CA ASN A 114 14.43 -1.96 13.19
C ASN A 114 13.02 -1.31 13.12
N GLN A 115 12.90 -0.02 13.41
CA GLN A 115 11.64 0.71 13.29
C GLN A 115 11.59 1.46 11.95
N PHE A 116 10.47 1.31 11.27
CA PHE A 116 10.20 1.88 9.96
C PHE A 116 8.92 2.71 10.00
N SER A 117 8.94 3.84 9.29
CA SER A 117 7.73 4.51 8.83
C SER A 117 7.29 3.85 7.54
N ALA A 118 5.98 3.73 7.35
CA ALA A 118 5.39 3.37 6.07
C ALA A 118 4.70 4.60 5.47
N THR A 119 4.83 4.77 4.17
CA THR A 119 4.07 5.71 3.36
C THR A 119 3.65 5.03 2.05
N ILE A 120 2.68 5.60 1.36
CA ILE A 120 2.33 5.22 -0.01
C ILE A 120 2.88 6.34 -0.89
N ASN A 121 3.82 6.00 -1.76
CA ASN A 121 4.40 6.96 -2.69
C ASN A 121 3.34 7.37 -3.71
N ASP A 122 2.68 6.40 -4.31
CA ASP A 122 1.63 6.64 -5.28
C ASP A 122 0.68 5.43 -5.44
N ILE A 123 -0.48 5.66 -6.07
CA ILE A 123 -1.38 4.63 -6.61
C ILE A 123 -1.66 5.01 -8.07
N HIS A 124 -0.98 4.37 -9.02
CA HIS A 124 -0.98 4.79 -10.43
C HIS A 124 -0.69 3.62 -11.38
N VAL A 125 -0.93 3.81 -12.68
CA VAL A 125 -0.56 2.86 -13.73
C VAL A 125 0.90 3.13 -14.14
N LEU A 126 1.73 2.08 -14.14
CA LEU A 126 3.15 2.13 -14.54
C LEU A 126 3.38 2.21 -16.05
#